data_AF-A0AAU3YHY9-F1
#
_entry.id   AF-A0AAU3YHY9-F1
#
_cell.length_a   1.000
_cell.length_b   1.000
_cell.length_c   1.000
_cell.angle_alpha   90.00
_cell.angle_beta   90.00
_cell.angle_gamma   90.00
#
_symmetry.space_group_name_H-M   'P 1'
#
loop_
_entity.id
_entity.type
_entity.pdbx_description
1 polymer ?
#
loop_
_entity_poly.entity_id
_entity_poly.type
_entity_poly.pdbx_seq_one_letter_code
_entity_poly.pdbx_strand_id
1 'polypeptide(L)'
;MHFYFAGAEDTYLRGILARTPGITHVTLSFTTLTKRRSDTDTLDLSTLFRDTTHLLIESGARSPSTRRLDPDGAQDLRERYRRFIENNIDRIDAFTEFDAPQLDRDTALITEHPDKGIAITHPDDNNLTHLGADIATSALIGLPREAVRTTTQREIVSRVRRDNPRIRLYGLGISREAVINAVPWHAATSASWIAPARMGELHLYAGNQLHWYGKHQRDDALARHQADVKRAGFNHAKLAEGDSTELLALSAWSWSMHMETRTPNRETPTPESHSDQNAAPPALQVDPTSKTVEKKGPTQNDPARQRATRYNDIQAEITESLYRDWKQTGEYSPLLAENLDRGMRLAKEQHSMDQETLSIQVRASGGAGNGGGMISRLFGAHDDGEPPPIEPTTPPTNPTPEADPIIDAEVVDDEEK
;
A
#
# COMPACT_ATOMS: atom_id res chain seq x y z
N MET A 1 0.48 11.27 13.02
CA MET A 1 -0.21 9.96 12.91
C MET A 1 0.86 8.90 12.86
N HIS A 2 0.72 7.81 13.62
CA HIS A 2 1.68 6.70 13.59
C HIS A 2 1.37 5.75 12.42
N PHE A 3 2.40 5.18 11.79
CA PHE A 3 2.22 4.19 10.73
C PHE A 3 2.99 2.92 11.08
N TYR A 4 2.26 1.85 11.34
CA TYR A 4 2.82 0.57 11.73
C TYR A 4 3.00 -0.34 10.52
N PHE A 5 4.24 -0.80 10.33
CA PHE A 5 4.61 -1.70 9.25
C PHE A 5 4.23 -3.14 9.61
N ALA A 6 3.21 -3.68 8.97
CA ALA A 6 2.77 -5.06 9.19
C ALA A 6 3.70 -6.07 8.49
N GLY A 7 3.76 -7.29 9.02
CA GLY A 7 4.61 -8.38 8.50
C GLY A 7 5.81 -8.72 9.38
N ALA A 8 5.95 -8.12 10.56
CA ALA A 8 7.10 -8.31 11.44
C ALA A 8 7.15 -9.69 12.14
N GLU A 9 6.12 -10.54 11.96
CA GLU A 9 6.16 -11.95 12.33
C GLU A 9 7.15 -12.76 11.48
N ASP A 10 7.49 -12.29 10.28
CA ASP A 10 8.50 -12.90 9.43
C ASP A 10 9.90 -12.38 9.80
N THR A 11 10.83 -13.28 10.12
CA THR A 11 12.19 -12.90 10.54
C THR A 11 12.96 -12.12 9.48
N TYR A 12 12.78 -12.43 8.19
CA TYR A 12 13.45 -11.72 7.10
C TYR A 12 12.89 -10.30 6.96
N LEU A 13 11.55 -10.15 6.99
CA LEU A 13 10.90 -8.82 6.93
C LEU A 13 11.21 -7.97 8.16
N ARG A 14 11.19 -8.57 9.36
CA ARG A 14 11.60 -7.89 10.60
C ARG A 14 13.04 -7.39 10.51
N GLY A 15 13.95 -8.19 9.95
CA GLY A 15 15.33 -7.79 9.70
C GLY A 15 15.48 -6.64 8.69
N ILE A 16 14.57 -6.50 7.73
CA ILE A 16 14.52 -5.34 6.82
C ILE A 16 14.06 -4.09 7.58
N LEU A 17 12.94 -4.18 8.32
CA LEU A 17 12.41 -3.05 9.07
C LEU A 17 13.44 -2.53 10.09
N ALA A 18 14.10 -3.43 10.82
CA ALA A 18 15.09 -3.07 11.84
C ALA A 18 16.35 -2.36 11.30
N ARG A 19 16.70 -2.56 10.03
CA ARG A 19 17.85 -1.89 9.37
C ARG A 19 17.46 -0.68 8.55
N THR A 20 16.17 -0.49 8.27
CA THR A 20 15.68 0.63 7.46
C THR A 20 15.58 1.87 8.33
N PRO A 21 16.25 2.99 7.98
CA PRO A 21 16.19 4.22 8.76
C PRO A 21 14.77 4.76 8.91
N GLY A 22 14.45 5.32 10.09
CA GLY A 22 13.15 5.95 10.39
C GLY A 22 12.05 4.98 10.82
N ILE A 23 12.24 3.67 10.66
CA ILE A 23 11.24 2.68 11.03
C ILE A 23 11.31 2.37 12.52
N THR A 24 10.26 2.78 13.24
CA THR A 24 10.13 2.53 14.69
C THR A 24 8.83 1.84 15.07
N HIS A 25 7.82 1.83 14.20
CA HIS A 25 6.48 1.29 14.50
C HIS A 25 6.22 0.05 13.65
N VAL A 26 6.00 -1.11 14.28
CA VAL A 26 5.79 -2.38 13.57
C VAL A 26 4.59 -3.13 14.12
N THR A 27 3.90 -3.85 13.23
CA THR A 27 2.75 -4.69 13.59
C THR A 27 3.10 -6.16 13.45
N LEU A 28 2.68 -6.96 14.43
CA LEU A 28 2.68 -8.41 14.37
C LEU A 28 1.25 -8.94 14.30
N SER A 29 1.03 -9.94 13.44
CA SER A 29 -0.17 -10.77 13.51
C SER A 29 0.10 -11.98 14.42
N PHE A 30 -0.61 -12.09 15.55
CA PHE A 30 -0.49 -13.22 16.46
C PHE A 30 -0.77 -14.54 15.75
N THR A 31 -1.89 -14.68 15.04
CA THR A 31 -2.21 -15.94 14.33
C THR A 31 -1.18 -16.31 13.26
N THR A 32 -0.56 -15.33 12.61
CA THR A 32 0.51 -15.60 11.63
C THR A 32 1.80 -15.99 12.33
N LEU A 33 2.11 -15.38 13.48
CA LEU A 33 3.25 -15.74 14.31
C LEU A 33 3.13 -17.18 14.86
N THR A 34 1.95 -17.56 15.35
CA THR A 34 1.68 -18.93 15.85
C THR A 34 1.91 -20.01 14.79
N LYS A 35 1.64 -19.72 13.51
CA LYS A 35 1.93 -20.68 12.42
C LYS A 35 3.42 -20.86 12.17
N ARG A 36 4.23 -19.86 12.52
CA ARG A 36 5.68 -19.86 12.31
C ARG A 36 6.44 -20.37 13.54
N ARG A 37 5.80 -20.36 14.71
CA ARG A 37 6.43 -20.59 16.01
C ARG A 37 5.48 -21.30 16.97
N SER A 38 5.90 -22.46 17.47
CA SER A 38 5.15 -23.22 18.47
C SER A 38 5.16 -22.53 19.85
N ASP A 39 6.23 -21.81 20.19
CA ASP A 39 6.47 -21.15 21.47
C ASP A 39 5.80 -19.77 21.62
N THR A 40 4.88 -19.42 20.73
CA THR A 40 4.35 -18.05 20.63
C THR A 40 3.70 -17.56 21.93
N ASP A 41 2.97 -18.40 22.67
CA ASP A 41 2.29 -18.00 23.90
C ASP A 41 3.23 -17.73 25.08
N THR A 42 4.48 -18.19 25.02
CA THR A 42 5.53 -17.95 26.04
C THR A 42 6.63 -17.02 25.53
N LEU A 43 6.50 -16.49 24.33
CA LEU A 43 7.51 -15.68 23.67
C LEU A 43 7.62 -14.31 24.35
N ASP A 44 8.84 -13.93 24.76
CA ASP A 44 9.19 -12.57 25.18
C ASP A 44 9.56 -11.72 23.95
N LEU A 45 8.75 -10.71 23.65
CA LEU A 45 8.95 -9.80 22.52
C LEU A 45 10.23 -8.97 22.63
N SER A 46 10.78 -8.78 23.83
CA SER A 46 12.05 -8.09 24.06
C SER A 46 13.22 -8.82 23.43
N THR A 47 13.10 -10.15 23.23
CA THR A 47 14.10 -10.95 22.52
C THR A 47 14.09 -10.72 21.01
N LEU A 48 12.99 -10.20 20.45
CA LEU A 48 12.80 -10.01 19.01
C LEU A 48 12.92 -8.55 18.56
N PHE A 49 12.61 -7.61 19.45
CA PHE A 49 12.51 -6.19 19.13
C PHE A 49 13.28 -5.34 20.14
N ARG A 50 14.03 -4.35 19.63
CA ARG A 50 14.72 -3.35 20.46
C ARG A 50 13.71 -2.53 21.25
N ASP A 51 14.06 -2.05 22.43
CA ASP A 51 13.19 -1.24 23.30
C ASP A 51 12.62 0.02 22.62
N THR A 52 13.32 0.56 21.64
CA THR A 52 12.89 1.72 20.84
C THR A 52 11.82 1.40 19.80
N THR A 53 11.44 0.13 19.65
CA THR A 53 10.45 -0.31 18.66
C THR A 53 9.04 -0.29 19.27
N HIS A 54 8.16 0.48 18.67
CA HIS A 54 6.74 0.55 18.97
C HIS A 54 6.00 -0.64 18.36
N LEU A 55 5.27 -1.40 19.19
CA LEU A 55 4.63 -2.66 18.82
C LEU A 55 3.11 -2.56 18.89
N LEU A 56 2.46 -2.85 17.76
CA LEU A 56 1.03 -3.12 17.70
C LEU A 56 0.81 -4.61 17.42
N ILE A 57 0.01 -5.27 18.26
CA ILE A 57 -0.36 -6.67 18.05
C ILE A 57 -1.76 -6.77 17.45
N GLU A 58 -1.86 -7.31 16.25
CA GLU A 58 -3.13 -7.70 15.66
C GLU A 58 -3.41 -9.17 16.00
N SER A 59 -4.61 -9.47 16.50
CA SER A 59 -5.01 -10.85 16.81
C SER A 59 -4.93 -11.74 15.56
N GLY A 60 -5.35 -11.21 14.41
CA GLY A 60 -5.48 -11.95 13.16
C GLY A 60 -6.62 -12.98 13.20
N ALA A 61 -7.57 -12.82 14.14
CA ALA A 61 -8.63 -13.77 14.41
C ALA A 61 -9.64 -13.89 13.25
N ARG A 62 -9.72 -12.88 12.38
CA ARG A 62 -10.52 -12.91 11.15
C ARG A 62 -9.80 -13.43 9.91
N SER A 63 -8.58 -13.93 10.04
CA SER A 63 -7.83 -14.52 8.93
C SER A 63 -8.54 -15.77 8.36
N PRO A 64 -8.37 -16.10 7.06
CA PRO A 64 -9.01 -17.28 6.47
C PRO A 64 -8.70 -18.60 7.18
N SER A 65 -7.51 -18.74 7.77
CA SER A 65 -7.16 -19.94 8.55
C SER A 65 -7.92 -20.03 9.85
N THR A 66 -8.08 -18.92 10.56
CA THR A 66 -8.80 -18.91 11.84
C THR A 66 -10.28 -19.14 11.61
N ARG A 67 -10.85 -18.61 10.52
CA ARG A 67 -12.25 -18.87 10.11
C ARG A 67 -12.58 -20.34 9.82
N ARG A 68 -11.57 -21.19 9.62
CA ARG A 68 -11.73 -22.63 9.39
C ARG A 68 -11.70 -23.45 10.67
N LEU A 69 -11.33 -22.85 11.80
CA LEU A 69 -11.39 -23.51 13.10
C LEU A 69 -12.86 -23.68 13.52
N ASP A 70 -13.12 -24.76 14.22
CA ASP A 70 -14.35 -24.94 14.99
C ASP A 70 -14.36 -23.99 16.21
N PRO A 71 -15.51 -23.86 16.92
CA PRO A 71 -15.60 -22.99 18.08
C PRO A 71 -14.58 -23.31 19.18
N ASP A 72 -14.33 -24.60 19.44
CA ASP A 72 -13.37 -25.02 20.48
C ASP A 72 -11.93 -24.64 20.08
N GLY A 73 -11.51 -24.88 18.84
CA GLY A 73 -10.20 -24.46 18.35
C GLY A 73 -10.04 -22.94 18.29
N ALA A 74 -11.12 -22.20 18.00
CA ALA A 74 -11.11 -20.75 18.08
C ALA A 74 -10.98 -20.26 19.53
N GLN A 75 -11.64 -20.93 20.48
CA GLN A 75 -11.58 -20.63 21.91
C GLN A 75 -10.17 -20.89 22.47
N ASP A 76 -9.56 -22.02 22.12
CA ASP A 76 -8.18 -22.35 22.49
C ASP A 76 -7.20 -21.29 21.96
N LEU A 77 -7.40 -20.84 20.71
CA LEU A 77 -6.57 -19.80 20.13
C LEU A 77 -6.77 -18.43 20.81
N ARG A 78 -8.00 -18.12 21.25
CA ARG A 78 -8.30 -16.91 22.05
C ARG A 78 -7.56 -16.93 23.38
N GLU A 79 -7.55 -18.05 24.07
CA GLU A 79 -6.86 -18.20 25.35
C GLU A 79 -5.33 -18.06 25.19
N ARG A 80 -4.78 -18.65 24.12
CA ARG A 80 -3.36 -18.47 23.78
C ARG A 80 -3.03 -17.00 23.47
N TYR A 81 -3.93 -16.30 22.77
CA TYR A 81 -3.77 -14.88 22.50
C TYR A 81 -3.76 -14.05 23.78
N ARG A 82 -4.71 -14.32 24.70
CA ARG A 82 -4.78 -13.67 26.00
C ARG A 82 -3.47 -13.82 26.78
N ARG A 83 -2.98 -15.05 26.94
CA ARG A 83 -1.69 -15.33 27.61
C ARG A 83 -0.51 -14.61 26.95
N PHE A 84 -0.47 -14.58 25.62
CA PHE A 84 0.57 -13.87 24.88
C PHE A 84 0.57 -12.35 25.17
N ILE A 85 -0.61 -11.73 25.19
CA ILE A 85 -0.75 -10.31 25.52
C ILE A 85 -0.35 -10.05 26.97
N GLU A 86 -0.85 -10.83 27.93
CA GLU A 86 -0.53 -10.68 29.35
C GLU A 86 0.98 -10.77 29.61
N ASN A 87 1.66 -11.74 28.98
CA ASN A 87 3.11 -11.94 29.12
C ASN A 87 3.93 -10.78 28.54
N ASN A 88 3.37 -9.99 27.62
CA ASN A 88 4.09 -8.95 26.88
C ASN A 88 3.47 -7.56 27.05
N ILE A 89 2.53 -7.38 27.97
CA ILE A 89 1.68 -6.19 28.00
C ILE A 89 2.51 -4.92 28.18
N ASP A 90 3.58 -4.96 28.97
CA ASP A 90 4.48 -3.83 29.20
C ASP A 90 5.26 -3.43 27.94
N ARG A 91 5.57 -4.40 27.08
CA ARG A 91 6.34 -4.22 25.84
C ARG A 91 5.47 -3.75 24.67
N ILE A 92 4.17 -4.00 24.71
CA ILE A 92 3.22 -3.68 23.63
C ILE A 92 2.67 -2.25 23.82
N ASP A 93 2.55 -1.48 22.74
CA ASP A 93 1.90 -0.16 22.79
C ASP A 93 0.38 -0.29 22.66
N ALA A 94 -0.08 -1.18 21.79
CA ALA A 94 -1.49 -1.44 21.59
C ALA A 94 -1.73 -2.86 21.04
N PHE A 95 -2.90 -3.42 21.31
CA PHE A 95 -3.31 -4.72 20.77
C PHE A 95 -4.77 -4.69 20.35
N THR A 96 -5.16 -5.48 19.35
CA THR A 96 -6.57 -5.58 18.96
C THR A 96 -7.30 -6.65 19.77
N GLU A 97 -8.62 -6.53 19.91
CA GLU A 97 -9.41 -7.66 20.41
C GLU A 97 -9.26 -8.92 19.53
N PHE A 98 -9.63 -10.05 20.12
CA PHE A 98 -9.75 -11.32 19.42
C PHE A 98 -11.17 -11.47 18.87
N ASP A 99 -11.38 -11.04 17.63
CA ASP A 99 -12.68 -10.88 16.97
C ASP A 99 -13.03 -12.04 16.02
N ALA A 100 -12.76 -13.28 16.45
CA ALA A 100 -13.09 -14.48 15.68
C ALA A 100 -14.62 -14.60 15.48
N PRO A 101 -15.12 -14.80 14.24
CA PRO A 101 -16.56 -14.84 13.97
C PRO A 101 -17.27 -16.06 14.57
N GLN A 102 -16.53 -17.10 14.99
CA GLN A 102 -17.09 -18.30 15.62
C GLN A 102 -17.40 -18.12 17.11
N LEU A 103 -16.92 -17.04 17.72
CA LEU A 103 -17.05 -16.78 19.15
C LEU A 103 -17.87 -15.53 19.39
N ASP A 104 -18.50 -15.47 20.55
CA ASP A 104 -19.01 -14.21 21.07
C ASP A 104 -17.86 -13.24 21.34
N ARG A 105 -18.15 -11.95 21.15
CA ARG A 105 -17.19 -10.88 21.39
C ARG A 105 -16.81 -10.85 22.87
N ASP A 106 -15.51 -10.96 23.13
CA ASP A 106 -14.94 -10.86 24.47
C ASP A 106 -14.16 -9.54 24.60
N THR A 107 -14.59 -8.70 25.54
CA THR A 107 -14.01 -7.38 25.81
C THR A 107 -13.25 -7.32 27.13
N ALA A 108 -13.08 -8.46 27.82
CA ALA A 108 -12.42 -8.52 29.12
C ALA A 108 -11.00 -7.94 29.06
N LEU A 109 -10.18 -8.41 28.11
CA LEU A 109 -8.79 -7.95 27.97
C LEU A 109 -8.67 -6.46 27.63
N ILE A 110 -9.62 -5.91 26.86
CA ILE A 110 -9.68 -4.45 26.58
C ILE A 110 -10.05 -3.69 27.85
N THR A 111 -11.00 -4.20 28.64
CA THR A 111 -11.44 -3.58 29.89
C THR A 111 -10.33 -3.58 30.94
N GLU A 112 -9.52 -4.64 30.97
CA GLU A 112 -8.33 -4.76 31.83
C GLU A 112 -7.20 -3.80 31.42
N HIS A 113 -7.07 -3.51 30.12
CA HIS A 113 -6.03 -2.64 29.56
C HIS A 113 -6.60 -1.54 28.64
N PRO A 114 -7.40 -0.61 29.16
CA PRO A 114 -8.20 0.34 28.35
C PRO A 114 -7.36 1.36 27.58
N ASP A 115 -6.10 1.55 27.95
CA ASP A 115 -5.14 2.46 27.32
C ASP A 115 -4.36 1.82 26.15
N LYS A 116 -4.44 0.49 26.00
CA LYS A 116 -3.75 -0.32 24.97
C LYS A 116 -4.69 -1.17 24.11
N GLY A 117 -5.81 -1.62 24.66
CA GLY A 117 -6.77 -2.50 23.99
C GLY A 117 -7.63 -1.78 22.96
N ILE A 118 -7.55 -2.20 21.70
CA ILE A 118 -8.27 -1.66 20.56
C ILE A 118 -9.52 -2.52 20.28
N ALA A 119 -10.69 -1.95 20.49
CA ALA A 119 -11.98 -2.53 20.11
C ALA A 119 -12.16 -2.40 18.59
N ILE A 120 -12.52 -3.48 17.88
CA ILE A 120 -12.67 -3.46 16.42
C ILE A 120 -14.15 -3.27 16.07
N THR A 121 -14.46 -2.23 15.31
CA THR A 121 -15.80 -2.04 14.73
C THR A 121 -15.82 -2.56 13.30
N HIS A 122 -16.57 -3.64 13.07
CA HIS A 122 -16.84 -4.17 11.73
C HIS A 122 -18.05 -3.49 11.09
N PRO A 123 -18.09 -3.38 9.75
CA PRO A 123 -19.29 -2.93 9.06
C PRO A 123 -20.33 -4.05 8.97
N ASP A 124 -21.58 -3.73 9.28
CA ASP A 124 -22.75 -4.58 9.03
C ASP A 124 -23.57 -3.97 7.90
N ASP A 125 -23.75 -4.69 6.79
CA ASP A 125 -24.52 -4.22 5.63
C ASP A 125 -24.15 -2.79 5.15
N ASN A 126 -22.84 -2.48 5.13
CA ASN A 126 -22.27 -1.17 4.81
C ASN A 126 -22.54 -0.05 5.83
N ASN A 127 -23.07 -0.37 7.01
CA ASN A 127 -23.28 0.56 8.11
C ASN A 127 -22.34 0.27 9.28
N LEU A 128 -22.12 1.28 10.11
CA LEU A 128 -21.31 1.16 11.33
C LEU A 128 -22.21 1.20 12.56
N THR A 129 -23.18 0.28 12.60
CA THR A 129 -24.23 0.23 13.61
C THR A 129 -23.67 0.22 15.04
N HIS A 130 -22.58 -0.52 15.26
CA HIS A 130 -21.95 -0.66 16.57
C HIS A 130 -20.97 0.46 16.93
N LEU A 131 -20.60 1.34 15.99
CA LEU A 131 -19.59 2.37 16.23
C LEU A 131 -19.93 3.29 17.38
N GLY A 132 -21.20 3.67 17.54
CA GLY A 132 -21.62 4.52 18.66
C GLY A 132 -21.45 3.85 20.03
N ALA A 133 -21.73 2.54 20.11
CA ALA A 133 -21.53 1.77 21.34
C ALA A 133 -20.04 1.62 21.65
N ASP A 134 -19.24 1.27 20.64
CA ASP A 134 -17.80 1.12 20.80
C ASP A 134 -17.13 2.44 21.25
N ILE A 135 -17.54 3.56 20.64
CA ILE A 135 -17.11 4.92 21.02
C ILE A 135 -17.45 5.25 22.48
N ALA A 136 -18.57 4.72 23.00
CA ALA A 136 -18.98 4.96 24.36
C ALA A 136 -18.19 4.12 25.38
N THR A 137 -17.70 2.93 24.98
CA THR A 137 -17.09 1.96 25.89
C THR A 137 -15.57 1.87 25.78
N SER A 138 -14.95 2.39 24.71
CA SER A 138 -13.54 2.19 24.44
C SER A 138 -12.83 3.49 24.02
N ALA A 139 -11.62 3.70 24.54
CA ALA A 139 -10.79 4.86 24.19
C ALA A 139 -10.09 4.69 22.83
N LEU A 140 -9.98 3.45 22.36
CA LEU A 140 -9.22 3.00 21.22
C LEU A 140 -10.12 2.18 20.30
N ILE A 141 -10.33 2.66 19.07
CA ILE A 141 -11.20 2.00 18.09
C ILE A 141 -10.42 1.64 16.85
N GLY A 142 -10.47 0.38 16.46
CA GLY A 142 -9.92 -0.18 15.24
C GLY A 142 -10.99 -0.26 14.16
N LEU A 143 -10.68 0.27 12.98
CA LEU A 143 -11.52 0.20 11.80
C LEU A 143 -10.77 -0.55 10.70
N PRO A 144 -11.22 -1.76 10.32
CA PRO A 144 -10.63 -2.49 9.22
C PRO A 144 -10.92 -1.79 7.90
N ARG A 145 -10.10 -2.09 6.88
CA ARG A 145 -10.24 -1.50 5.53
C ARG A 145 -11.68 -1.53 5.01
N GLU A 146 -12.42 -2.61 5.25
CA GLU A 146 -13.77 -2.82 4.75
C GLU A 146 -14.79 -1.85 5.38
N ALA A 147 -14.50 -1.37 6.60
CA ALA A 147 -15.31 -0.41 7.34
C ALA A 147 -15.19 1.01 6.77
N VAL A 148 -14.07 1.33 6.11
CA VAL A 148 -13.76 2.69 5.67
C VAL A 148 -14.03 2.85 4.18
N ARG A 149 -15.29 3.13 3.86
CA ARG A 149 -15.79 3.38 2.50
C ARG A 149 -16.15 4.86 2.35
N THR A 150 -16.25 5.35 1.12
CA THR A 150 -16.70 6.73 0.85
C THR A 150 -18.04 7.04 1.53
N THR A 151 -18.94 6.05 1.61
CA THR A 151 -20.26 6.18 2.25
C THR A 151 -20.18 6.30 3.78
N THR A 152 -19.23 5.62 4.42
CA THR A 152 -19.11 5.58 5.89
C THR A 152 -18.12 6.61 6.45
N GLN A 153 -17.20 7.14 5.63
CA GLN A 153 -16.18 8.12 6.04
C GLN A 153 -16.79 9.33 6.76
N ARG A 154 -17.87 9.91 6.22
CA ARG A 154 -18.52 11.08 6.82
C ARG A 154 -19.14 10.73 8.17
N GLU A 155 -19.73 9.54 8.30
CA GLU A 155 -20.27 9.07 9.57
C GLU A 155 -19.17 8.91 10.61
N ILE A 156 -18.06 8.24 10.26
CA ILE A 156 -16.90 8.05 11.14
C ILE A 156 -16.42 9.40 11.68
N VAL A 157 -16.13 10.35 10.79
CA VAL A 157 -15.63 11.67 11.16
C VAL A 157 -16.65 12.43 12.02
N SER A 158 -17.94 12.35 11.69
CA SER A 158 -18.99 13.03 12.45
C SER A 158 -19.12 12.46 13.86
N ARG A 159 -19.13 11.14 14.02
CA ARG A 159 -19.27 10.48 15.34
C ARG A 159 -18.05 10.74 16.21
N VAL A 160 -16.84 10.58 15.68
CA VAL A 160 -15.61 10.84 16.44
C VAL A 160 -15.56 12.29 16.93
N ARG A 161 -15.95 13.26 16.10
CA ARG A 161 -15.96 14.67 16.52
C ARG A 161 -17.05 15.01 17.52
N ARG A 162 -18.23 14.39 17.40
CA ARG A 162 -19.43 14.73 18.19
C ARG A 162 -19.47 13.98 19.51
N ASP A 163 -19.24 12.67 19.47
CA ASP A 163 -19.58 11.77 20.55
C ASP A 163 -18.42 11.66 21.54
N ASN A 164 -17.18 11.57 21.05
CA ASN A 164 -15.98 11.57 21.90
C ASN A 164 -14.71 12.00 21.13
N PRO A 165 -14.31 13.29 21.19
CA PRO A 165 -13.16 13.81 20.45
C PRO A 165 -11.80 13.29 20.96
N ARG A 166 -11.78 12.57 22.09
CA ARG A 166 -10.55 11.98 22.66
C ARG A 166 -10.26 10.57 22.13
N ILE A 167 -11.16 10.00 21.33
CA ILE A 167 -10.96 8.67 20.77
C ILE A 167 -9.79 8.66 19.81
N ARG A 168 -8.97 7.61 19.96
CA ARG A 168 -7.87 7.32 19.06
C ARG A 168 -8.30 6.25 18.07
N LEU A 169 -8.39 6.64 16.79
CA LEU A 169 -8.75 5.72 15.71
C LEU A 169 -7.52 5.01 15.13
N TYR A 170 -7.64 3.70 14.95
CA TYR A 170 -6.65 2.83 14.33
C TYR A 170 -7.20 2.30 13.00
N GLY A 171 -6.53 2.64 11.90
CA GLY A 171 -6.88 2.13 10.59
C GLY A 171 -6.17 0.80 10.34
N LEU A 172 -6.89 -0.33 10.32
CA LEU A 172 -6.29 -1.65 10.20
C LEU A 172 -6.21 -2.09 8.73
N GLY A 173 -5.00 -2.35 8.23
CA GLY A 173 -4.75 -2.77 6.85
C GLY A 173 -5.03 -1.68 5.80
N ILE A 174 -4.83 -0.41 6.14
CA ILE A 174 -5.12 0.72 5.25
C ILE A 174 -3.84 1.15 4.52
N SER A 175 -3.90 1.19 3.19
CA SER A 175 -2.79 1.62 2.32
C SER A 175 -3.18 2.70 1.30
N ARG A 176 -4.46 3.04 1.18
CA ARG A 176 -4.94 4.02 0.20
C ARG A 176 -4.80 5.42 0.76
N GLU A 177 -4.07 6.29 0.06
CA GLU A 177 -3.89 7.69 0.44
C GLU A 177 -5.23 8.42 0.68
N ALA A 178 -6.21 8.25 -0.22
CA ALA A 178 -7.52 8.86 -0.04
C ALA A 178 -8.20 8.46 1.28
N VAL A 179 -7.97 7.24 1.78
CA VAL A 179 -8.53 6.74 3.03
C VAL A 179 -7.74 7.25 4.24
N ILE A 180 -6.40 7.27 4.12
CA ILE A 180 -5.51 7.82 5.16
C ILE A 180 -5.82 9.31 5.39
N ASN A 181 -6.14 10.05 4.33
CA ASN A 181 -6.44 11.48 4.43
C ASN A 181 -7.88 11.81 4.84
N ALA A 182 -8.83 10.88 4.68
CA ALA A 182 -10.25 11.14 4.91
C ALA A 182 -10.68 11.09 6.38
N VAL A 183 -9.93 10.39 7.23
CA VAL A 183 -10.30 10.11 8.63
C VAL A 183 -9.16 10.56 9.55
N PRO A 184 -9.46 11.15 10.72
CA PRO A 184 -8.44 11.61 11.67
C PRO A 184 -7.82 10.43 12.44
N TRP A 185 -7.03 9.62 11.76
CA TRP A 185 -6.36 8.46 12.35
C TRP A 185 -5.35 8.89 13.41
N HIS A 186 -5.36 8.19 14.55
CA HIS A 186 -4.25 8.20 15.48
C HIS A 186 -3.09 7.37 14.92
N ALA A 187 -3.41 6.16 14.43
CA ALA A 187 -2.46 5.27 13.78
C ALA A 187 -3.09 4.48 12.63
N ALA A 188 -2.27 3.96 11.73
CA ALA A 188 -2.69 3.02 10.70
C ALA A 188 -1.69 1.87 10.54
N THR A 189 -2.16 0.68 10.21
CA THR A 189 -1.33 -0.50 9.93
C THR A 189 -1.40 -0.83 8.43
N SER A 190 -0.28 -1.28 7.86
CA SER A 190 -0.27 -1.71 6.46
C SER A 190 0.84 -2.68 6.12
N ALA A 191 0.52 -3.64 5.24
CA ALA A 191 1.46 -4.56 4.62
C ALA A 191 1.84 -4.13 3.19
N SER A 192 1.37 -2.97 2.71
CA SER A 192 1.61 -2.53 1.32
C SER A 192 3.09 -2.35 0.99
N TRP A 193 3.93 -2.02 1.97
CA TRP A 193 5.38 -1.88 1.78
C TRP A 193 6.05 -3.18 1.31
N ILE A 194 5.41 -4.35 1.49
CA ILE A 194 5.91 -5.67 1.08
C ILE A 194 5.64 -5.93 -0.41
N ALA A 195 4.72 -5.18 -1.04
CA ALA A 195 4.28 -5.41 -2.41
C ALA A 195 5.43 -5.44 -3.44
N PRO A 196 6.49 -4.61 -3.35
CA PRO A 196 7.63 -4.68 -4.28
C PRO A 196 8.26 -6.07 -4.40
N ALA A 197 8.46 -6.79 -3.29
CA ALA A 197 9.03 -8.14 -3.36
C ALA A 197 8.03 -9.21 -3.82
N ARG A 198 6.73 -9.03 -3.57
CA ARG A 198 5.71 -10.02 -3.92
C ARG A 198 5.16 -9.87 -5.34
N MET A 199 5.02 -8.64 -5.80
CA MET A 199 4.34 -8.28 -7.05
C MET A 199 5.32 -7.69 -8.08
N GLY A 200 6.58 -7.44 -7.70
CA GLY A 200 7.57 -6.80 -8.57
C GLY A 200 7.31 -5.30 -8.78
N GLU A 201 6.50 -4.67 -7.92
CA GLU A 201 6.22 -3.24 -7.93
C GLU A 201 7.43 -2.41 -7.47
N LEU A 202 7.35 -1.09 -7.65
CA LEU A 202 8.25 -0.13 -7.02
C LEU A 202 7.44 0.93 -6.29
N HIS A 203 7.69 1.06 -4.98
CA HIS A 203 7.14 2.13 -4.16
C HIS A 203 8.29 3.10 -3.87
N LEU A 204 8.13 4.35 -4.29
CA LEU A 204 9.20 5.35 -4.20
C LEU A 204 8.64 6.68 -3.71
N TYR A 205 9.25 7.22 -2.66
CA TYR A 205 9.02 8.59 -2.24
C TYR A 205 9.92 9.55 -3.02
N ALA A 206 9.32 10.39 -3.85
CA ALA A 206 9.99 11.40 -4.65
C ALA A 206 9.08 12.62 -4.80
N GLY A 207 9.65 13.83 -4.92
CA GLY A 207 8.85 15.04 -5.12
C GLY A 207 7.79 15.30 -4.04
N ASN A 208 8.07 14.92 -2.78
CA ASN A 208 7.13 15.01 -1.65
C ASN A 208 5.88 14.12 -1.77
N GLN A 209 5.91 13.10 -2.63
CA GLN A 209 4.80 12.17 -2.85
C GLN A 209 5.29 10.72 -2.89
N LEU A 210 4.40 9.81 -2.51
CA LEU A 210 4.64 8.37 -2.65
C LEU A 210 4.10 7.90 -3.99
N HIS A 211 5.01 7.48 -4.87
CA HIS A 211 4.69 6.94 -6.18
C HIS A 211 4.65 5.42 -6.16
N TRP A 212 3.68 4.85 -6.87
CA TRP A 212 3.50 3.42 -7.04
C TRP A 212 3.64 3.11 -8.53
N TYR A 213 4.67 2.32 -8.87
CA TYR A 213 4.93 1.87 -10.22
C TYR A 213 4.67 0.37 -10.30
N GLY A 214 3.87 -0.04 -11.28
CA GLY A 214 3.62 -1.45 -11.55
C GLY A 214 4.88 -2.14 -12.06
N LYS A 215 4.87 -3.48 -12.07
CA LYS A 215 6.00 -4.32 -12.51
C LYS A 215 6.60 -3.90 -13.85
N HIS A 216 5.78 -3.58 -14.85
CA HIS A 216 6.22 -3.18 -16.18
C HIS A 216 6.78 -1.75 -16.28
N GLN A 217 6.54 -0.91 -15.27
CA GLN A 217 6.99 0.48 -15.23
C GLN A 217 8.23 0.67 -14.35
N ARG A 218 8.66 -0.40 -13.66
CA ARG A 218 9.74 -0.34 -12.65
C ARG A 218 11.03 0.19 -13.23
N ASP A 219 11.48 -0.35 -14.36
CA ASP A 219 12.80 -0.03 -14.92
C ASP A 219 12.84 1.42 -15.42
N ASP A 220 11.78 1.86 -16.12
CA ASP A 220 11.60 3.25 -16.53
C ASP A 220 11.56 4.21 -15.33
N ALA A 221 10.86 3.82 -14.26
CA ALA A 221 10.77 4.61 -13.04
C ALA A 221 12.13 4.71 -12.32
N LEU A 222 12.89 3.60 -12.24
CA LEU A 222 14.24 3.61 -11.67
C LEU A 222 15.19 4.47 -12.49
N ALA A 223 15.10 4.46 -13.83
CA ALA A 223 15.88 5.34 -14.68
C ALA A 223 15.53 6.81 -14.43
N ARG A 224 14.22 7.13 -14.38
CA ARG A 224 13.71 8.49 -14.13
C ARG A 224 14.12 9.05 -12.76
N HIS A 225 14.09 8.19 -11.74
CA HIS A 225 14.31 8.59 -10.34
C HIS A 225 15.69 8.23 -9.79
N GLN A 226 16.68 7.98 -10.66
CA GLN A 226 18.01 7.59 -10.24
C GLN A 226 18.63 8.57 -9.22
N ALA A 227 18.42 9.88 -9.43
CA ALA A 227 18.92 10.91 -8.52
C ALA A 227 18.24 10.85 -7.14
N ASP A 228 16.94 10.57 -7.09
CA ASP A 228 16.17 10.48 -5.84
C ASP A 228 16.59 9.25 -5.04
N VAL A 229 16.71 8.10 -5.70
CA VAL A 229 17.18 6.83 -5.10
C VAL A 229 18.58 6.98 -4.51
N LYS A 230 19.52 7.57 -5.26
CA LYS A 230 20.88 7.82 -4.80
C LYS A 230 20.92 8.81 -3.63
N ARG A 231 20.11 9.87 -3.69
CA ARG A 231 20.01 10.86 -2.60
C ARG A 231 19.48 10.26 -1.31
N ALA A 232 18.55 9.30 -1.43
CA ALA A 232 18.01 8.53 -0.32
C ALA A 232 19.01 7.49 0.23
N GLY A 233 20.16 7.28 -0.41
CA GLY A 233 21.20 6.36 0.03
C GLY A 233 21.03 4.91 -0.42
N PHE A 234 20.08 4.63 -1.32
CA PHE A 234 19.83 3.28 -1.84
C PHE A 234 20.68 2.97 -3.07
N ASN A 235 21.03 1.69 -3.22
CA ASN A 235 21.83 1.20 -4.33
C ASN A 235 20.96 0.98 -5.58
N HIS A 236 21.05 1.95 -6.49
CA HIS A 236 20.33 1.91 -7.76
C HIS A 236 20.63 0.67 -8.63
N ALA A 237 21.87 0.18 -8.63
CA ALA A 237 22.24 -1.00 -9.42
C ALA A 237 21.53 -2.27 -8.90
N LYS A 238 21.53 -2.47 -7.57
CA LYS A 238 20.80 -3.58 -6.95
C LYS A 238 19.30 -3.51 -7.20
N LEU A 239 18.72 -2.31 -7.18
CA LEU A 239 17.30 -2.11 -7.50
C LEU A 239 16.99 -2.47 -8.96
N ALA A 240 17.87 -2.10 -9.89
CA ALA A 240 17.73 -2.46 -11.30
C ALA A 240 17.84 -3.98 -11.53
N GLU A 241 18.71 -4.66 -10.78
CA GLU A 241 18.84 -6.12 -10.75
C GLU A 241 17.65 -6.82 -10.07
N GLY A 242 16.76 -6.07 -9.41
CA GLY A 242 15.59 -6.62 -8.73
C GLY A 242 15.88 -7.23 -7.36
N ASP A 243 16.94 -6.79 -6.68
CA ASP A 243 17.26 -7.24 -5.32
C ASP A 243 16.09 -6.94 -4.36
N SER A 244 15.48 -8.01 -3.85
CA SER A 244 14.27 -7.93 -3.01
C SER A 244 14.53 -7.20 -1.69
N THR A 245 15.74 -7.35 -1.14
CA THR A 245 16.18 -6.69 0.09
C THR A 245 16.21 -5.18 -0.09
N GLU A 246 16.81 -4.69 -1.16
CA GLU A 246 16.95 -3.27 -1.48
C GLU A 246 15.58 -2.66 -1.84
N LEU A 247 14.76 -3.39 -2.61
CA LEU A 247 13.39 -2.98 -2.96
C LEU A 247 12.50 -2.82 -1.73
N LEU A 248 12.56 -3.77 -0.80
CA LEU A 248 11.77 -3.72 0.44
C LEU A 248 12.24 -2.60 1.36
N ALA A 249 13.55 -2.38 1.48
CA ALA A 249 14.09 -1.29 2.28
C ALA A 249 13.72 0.09 1.71
N LEU A 250 13.82 0.27 0.39
CA LEU A 250 13.39 1.49 -0.30
C LEU A 250 11.90 1.75 -0.11
N SER A 251 11.08 0.71 -0.22
CA SER A 251 9.63 0.77 -0.01
C SER A 251 9.27 1.19 1.42
N ALA A 252 9.86 0.52 2.42
CA ALA A 252 9.62 0.85 3.83
C ALA A 252 10.04 2.29 4.15
N TRP A 253 11.22 2.70 3.70
CA TRP A 253 11.70 4.08 3.84
C TRP A 253 10.76 5.09 3.15
N SER A 254 10.31 4.79 1.93
CA SER A 254 9.40 5.65 1.17
C SER A 254 8.08 5.88 1.91
N TRP A 255 7.54 4.84 2.53
CA TRP A 255 6.38 4.95 3.41
C TRP A 255 6.66 5.80 4.65
N SER A 256 7.82 5.64 5.30
CA SER A 256 8.22 6.45 6.45
C SER A 256 8.22 7.95 6.10
N MET A 257 8.92 8.31 5.01
CA MET A 257 8.99 9.70 4.53
C MET A 257 7.61 10.28 4.21
N HIS A 258 6.76 9.47 3.58
CA HIS A 258 5.39 9.86 3.24
C HIS A 258 4.53 10.14 4.48
N MET A 259 4.75 9.41 5.58
CA MET A 259 4.01 9.62 6.83
C MET A 259 4.58 10.75 7.68
N GLU A 260 5.90 10.94 7.68
CA GLU A 260 6.56 12.05 8.37
C GLU A 260 6.09 13.41 7.83
N THR A 261 6.04 13.57 6.51
CA THR A 261 5.59 14.81 5.87
C THR A 261 4.11 15.13 6.10
N ARG A 262 3.35 14.19 6.65
CA ARG A 262 1.93 14.35 6.99
C ARG A 262 1.66 14.60 8.47
N THR A 263 2.64 14.51 9.35
CA THR A 263 2.44 14.83 10.76
C THR A 263 2.47 16.35 10.91
N PRO A 264 1.32 17.03 11.12
CA PRO A 264 1.30 18.46 11.33
C PRO A 264 1.87 18.71 12.72
N ASN A 265 2.88 19.59 12.83
CA ASN A 265 3.61 19.91 14.05
C ASN A 265 4.41 18.74 14.66
N ARG A 266 5.64 18.56 14.17
CA ARG A 266 6.73 18.40 15.12
C ARG A 266 6.97 19.81 15.66
N GLU A 267 6.67 20.05 16.94
CA GLU A 267 7.22 21.20 17.64
C GLU A 267 8.71 21.22 17.31
N THR A 268 9.15 22.26 16.61
CA THR A 268 10.56 22.60 16.53
C THR A 268 11.01 22.62 17.98
N PRO A 269 12.06 21.89 18.40
CA PRO A 269 12.57 22.06 19.75
C PRO A 269 12.87 23.55 19.88
N THR A 270 12.07 24.23 20.69
CA THR A 270 12.33 25.60 21.10
C THR A 270 13.76 25.58 21.60
N PRO A 271 14.71 26.31 20.99
CA PRO A 271 16.03 26.41 21.56
C PRO A 271 15.81 26.99 22.95
N GLU A 272 16.20 26.24 23.98
CA GLU A 272 16.26 26.77 25.33
C GLU A 272 17.08 28.06 25.27
N SER A 273 16.38 29.15 25.55
CA SER A 273 16.95 30.48 25.65
C SER A 273 17.98 30.49 26.77
N HIS A 274 19.25 30.40 26.39
CA HIS A 274 20.36 30.89 27.21
C HIS A 274 20.83 32.24 26.66
N SER A 275 20.33 33.29 27.34
CA SER A 275 20.92 34.60 27.63
C SER A 275 21.80 35.32 26.58
N ASP A 276 21.31 36.50 26.19
CA ASP A 276 21.99 37.78 25.99
C ASP A 276 23.49 37.77 25.66
N GLN A 277 23.83 38.17 24.43
CA GLN A 277 24.66 39.35 24.14
C GLN A 277 25.03 39.36 22.64
N ASN A 278 24.37 40.23 21.88
CA ASN A 278 24.99 41.06 20.84
C ASN A 278 23.91 41.93 20.19
N ALA A 279 23.87 43.20 20.60
CA ALA A 279 23.06 44.22 19.97
C ALA A 279 23.70 44.70 18.66
N ALA A 280 22.90 44.74 17.59
CA ALA A 280 23.15 45.50 16.38
C ALA A 280 21.80 45.99 15.78
N PRO A 281 21.79 47.14 15.07
CA PRO A 281 20.72 48.15 15.12
C PRO A 281 19.51 47.86 14.21
N PRO A 282 18.37 48.57 14.42
CA PRO A 282 17.10 48.22 13.77
C PRO A 282 17.14 48.47 12.26
N ALA A 283 16.65 47.48 11.51
CA ALA A 283 16.44 47.56 10.07
C ALA A 283 15.30 48.52 9.73
N LEU A 284 15.53 49.32 8.69
CA LEU A 284 14.58 50.21 8.03
C LEU A 284 13.30 49.45 7.63
N GLN A 285 12.15 49.99 8.00
CA GLN A 285 10.85 49.56 7.51
C GLN A 285 10.73 49.88 6.02
N VAL A 286 10.42 48.86 5.22
CA VAL A 286 10.03 49.01 3.82
C VAL A 286 8.62 48.42 3.68
N ASP A 287 7.66 49.29 3.37
CA ASP A 287 6.28 48.94 3.01
C ASP A 287 6.26 48.14 1.70
N PRO A 288 5.59 46.98 1.62
CA PRO A 288 5.22 46.38 0.36
C PRO A 288 3.77 46.72 0.03
N THR A 289 3.57 47.87 -0.63
CA THR A 289 2.40 48.04 -1.51
C THR A 289 2.67 47.26 -2.78
N SER A 290 1.99 46.14 -2.99
CA SER A 290 1.79 45.58 -4.33
C SER A 290 0.55 44.69 -4.37
N LYS A 291 -0.46 45.19 -5.09
CA LYS A 291 -1.66 44.46 -5.50
C LYS A 291 -1.27 43.43 -6.55
N THR A 292 -1.51 42.15 -6.30
CA THR A 292 -1.54 41.13 -7.35
C THR A 292 -2.97 40.94 -7.80
N VAL A 293 -3.19 41.22 -9.09
CA VAL A 293 -4.46 41.09 -9.81
C VAL A 293 -4.74 39.62 -10.09
N GLU A 294 -5.82 39.08 -9.54
CA GLU A 294 -6.40 37.80 -9.98
C GLU A 294 -6.97 37.97 -11.40
N LYS A 295 -6.47 37.17 -12.35
CA LYS A 295 -7.15 36.91 -13.63
C LYS A 295 -7.81 35.53 -13.57
N LYS A 296 -9.14 35.51 -13.46
CA LYS A 296 -9.98 34.35 -13.75
C LYS A 296 -9.97 34.09 -15.27
N GLY A 297 -9.39 32.96 -15.68
CA GLY A 297 -9.60 32.38 -17.01
C GLY A 297 -10.75 31.36 -16.99
N PRO A 298 -11.48 31.16 -18.10
CA PRO A 298 -12.66 30.31 -18.17
C PRO A 298 -12.30 28.82 -18.21
N THR A 299 -13.05 28.00 -17.46
CA THR A 299 -12.95 26.54 -17.43
C THR A 299 -13.28 25.96 -18.81
N GLN A 300 -12.29 25.38 -19.49
CA GLN A 300 -12.53 24.59 -20.71
C GLN A 300 -13.16 23.25 -20.32
N ASN A 301 -14.31 22.94 -20.93
CA ASN A 301 -14.94 21.61 -20.88
C ASN A 301 -14.03 20.61 -21.60
N ASP A 302 -13.36 19.75 -20.85
CA ASP A 302 -12.57 18.65 -21.39
C ASP A 302 -13.48 17.43 -21.66
N PRO A 303 -13.76 17.09 -22.94
CA PRO A 303 -14.62 15.98 -23.31
C PRO A 303 -14.04 14.61 -22.91
N ALA A 304 -12.73 14.49 -22.66
CA ALA A 304 -12.13 13.25 -22.16
C ALA A 304 -12.57 12.99 -20.71
N ARG A 305 -12.66 14.05 -19.90
CA ARG A 305 -13.07 13.97 -18.49
C ARG A 305 -14.55 13.60 -18.35
N GLN A 306 -15.42 14.16 -19.18
CA GLN A 306 -16.85 13.81 -19.20
C GLN A 306 -17.09 12.37 -19.69
N ARG A 307 -16.24 11.85 -20.57
CA ARG A 307 -16.35 10.47 -21.11
C ARG A 307 -15.82 9.42 -20.14
N ALA A 308 -14.77 9.72 -19.36
CA ALA A 308 -14.29 8.85 -18.28
C ALA A 308 -15.32 8.74 -17.13
N THR A 309 -16.04 9.82 -16.81
CA THR A 309 -17.15 9.78 -15.85
C THR A 309 -18.26 8.85 -16.36
N ARG A 310 -18.62 8.92 -17.65
CA ARG A 310 -19.67 8.07 -18.24
C ARG A 310 -19.35 6.57 -18.21
N TYR A 311 -18.08 6.19 -18.38
CA TYR A 311 -17.66 4.78 -18.28
C TYR A 311 -17.81 4.25 -16.84
N ASN A 312 -17.39 5.04 -15.85
CA ASN A 312 -17.52 4.67 -14.44
C ASN A 312 -18.98 4.59 -13.99
N ASP A 313 -19.83 5.49 -14.50
CA ASP A 313 -21.27 5.46 -14.20
C ASP A 313 -21.95 4.21 -14.79
N ILE A 314 -21.58 3.80 -16.01
CA ILE A 314 -22.11 2.56 -16.63
C ILE A 314 -21.60 1.30 -15.91
N GLN A 315 -20.35 1.29 -15.46
CA GLN A 315 -19.81 0.18 -14.65
C GLN A 315 -20.54 0.05 -13.30
N ALA A 316 -20.86 1.18 -12.67
CA ALA A 316 -21.64 1.20 -11.44
C ALA A 316 -23.07 0.69 -11.65
N GLU A 317 -23.73 1.10 -12.74
CA GLU A 317 -25.08 0.67 -13.10
C GLU A 317 -25.14 -0.84 -13.40
N ILE A 318 -24.16 -1.38 -14.14
CA ILE A 318 -24.05 -2.82 -14.39
C ILE A 318 -23.83 -3.58 -13.07
N THR A 319 -22.92 -3.11 -12.23
CA THR A 319 -22.64 -3.77 -10.94
C THR A 319 -23.86 -3.77 -10.01
N GLU A 320 -24.61 -2.66 -9.96
CA GLU A 320 -25.82 -2.57 -9.15
C GLU A 320 -26.96 -3.43 -9.70
N SER A 321 -27.12 -3.50 -11.02
CA SER A 321 -28.11 -4.37 -11.67
C SER A 321 -27.82 -5.85 -11.40
N LEU A 322 -26.56 -6.29 -11.51
CA LEU A 322 -26.18 -7.68 -11.26
C LEU A 322 -26.35 -8.07 -9.79
N TYR A 323 -26.07 -7.15 -8.88
CA TYR A 323 -26.26 -7.36 -7.45
C TYR A 323 -27.75 -7.45 -7.06
N ARG A 324 -28.62 -6.63 -7.65
CA ARG A 324 -30.08 -6.73 -7.42
C ARG A 324 -30.67 -8.04 -7.94
N ASP A 325 -30.26 -8.46 -9.13
CA ASP A 325 -30.81 -9.66 -9.76
C ASP A 325 -30.40 -10.93 -9.00
N TRP A 326 -29.11 -11.03 -8.62
CA TRP A 326 -28.61 -12.13 -7.77
C TRP A 326 -29.36 -12.24 -6.44
N LYS A 327 -29.67 -11.09 -5.81
CA LYS A 327 -30.38 -11.04 -4.53
C LYS A 327 -31.85 -11.48 -4.65
N GLN A 328 -32.46 -11.37 -5.82
CA GLN A 328 -33.87 -11.73 -6.02
C GLN A 328 -34.07 -13.17 -6.48
N THR A 329 -33.19 -13.71 -7.32
CA THR A 329 -33.41 -15.03 -7.95
C THR A 329 -32.57 -16.16 -7.35
N GLY A 330 -31.44 -15.85 -6.69
CA GLY A 330 -30.54 -16.86 -6.12
C GLY A 330 -29.81 -17.73 -7.15
N GLU A 331 -30.04 -17.53 -8.46
CA GLU A 331 -29.41 -18.26 -9.55
C GLU A 331 -28.74 -17.29 -10.55
N TYR A 332 -27.75 -17.79 -11.29
CA TYR A 332 -27.03 -17.02 -12.30
C TYR A 332 -27.94 -16.69 -13.51
N SER A 333 -28.41 -15.43 -13.57
CA SER A 333 -29.35 -14.93 -14.58
C SER A 333 -28.73 -14.85 -15.99
N PRO A 334 -29.48 -15.20 -17.06
CA PRO A 334 -29.06 -15.02 -18.46
C PRO A 334 -28.69 -13.56 -18.81
N LEU A 335 -29.22 -12.58 -18.08
CA LEU A 335 -28.88 -11.16 -18.22
C LEU A 335 -27.43 -10.85 -17.81
N LEU A 336 -26.80 -11.69 -16.99
CA LEU A 336 -25.38 -11.55 -16.65
C LEU A 336 -24.51 -11.77 -17.88
N ALA A 337 -24.83 -12.75 -18.73
CA ALA A 337 -24.06 -13.02 -19.95
C ALA A 337 -24.13 -11.83 -20.92
N GLU A 338 -25.32 -11.25 -21.10
CA GLU A 338 -25.51 -10.07 -21.96
C GLU A 338 -24.77 -8.84 -21.40
N ASN A 339 -24.80 -8.64 -20.08
CA ASN A 339 -24.09 -7.54 -19.43
C ASN A 339 -22.56 -7.75 -19.41
N LEU A 340 -22.09 -9.00 -19.33
CA LEU A 340 -20.67 -9.33 -19.46
C LEU A 340 -20.18 -9.05 -20.89
N ASP A 341 -20.95 -9.46 -21.90
CA ASP A 341 -20.64 -9.19 -23.30
C ASP A 341 -20.67 -7.69 -23.62
N ARG A 342 -21.55 -6.93 -22.96
CA ARG A 342 -21.57 -5.47 -23.05
C ARG A 342 -20.36 -4.85 -22.37
N GLY A 343 -19.97 -5.34 -21.19
CA GLY A 343 -18.77 -4.91 -20.47
C GLY A 343 -17.48 -5.20 -21.24
N MET A 344 -17.36 -6.38 -21.84
CA MET A 344 -16.23 -6.76 -22.68
C MET A 344 -16.13 -5.93 -23.96
N ARG A 345 -17.27 -5.59 -24.59
CA ARG A 345 -17.28 -4.66 -25.74
C ARG A 345 -16.77 -3.28 -25.36
N LEU A 346 -17.21 -2.73 -24.23
CA LEU A 346 -16.75 -1.43 -23.76
C LEU A 346 -15.27 -1.43 -23.36
N ALA A 347 -14.77 -2.52 -22.75
CA ALA A 347 -13.36 -2.67 -22.45
C ALA A 347 -12.49 -2.77 -23.71
N LYS A 348 -12.99 -3.45 -24.75
CA LYS A 348 -12.32 -3.54 -26.06
C LYS A 348 -12.31 -2.20 -26.80
N GLU A 349 -13.40 -1.44 -26.75
CA GLU A 349 -13.45 -0.07 -27.28
C GLU A 349 -12.46 0.84 -26.54
N GLN A 350 -12.38 0.76 -25.21
CA GLN A 350 -11.38 1.50 -24.42
C GLN A 350 -9.95 1.16 -24.85
N HIS A 351 -9.64 -0.13 -25.02
CA HIS A 351 -8.32 -0.56 -25.43
C HIS A 351 -7.97 -0.12 -26.87
N SER A 352 -8.95 -0.12 -27.78
CA SER A 352 -8.77 0.41 -29.14
C SER A 352 -8.51 1.92 -29.13
N MET A 353 -9.19 2.67 -28.26
CA MET A 353 -9.00 4.13 -28.12
C MET A 353 -7.63 4.47 -27.54
N ASP A 354 -7.15 3.71 -26.55
CA ASP A 354 -5.83 3.91 -25.97
C ASP A 354 -4.71 3.67 -27.01
N GLN A 355 -4.92 2.73 -27.94
CA GLN A 355 -4.01 2.51 -29.07
C GLN A 355 -4.06 3.64 -30.11
N GLU A 356 -5.23 4.23 -30.38
CA GLU A 356 -5.36 5.35 -31.32
C GLU A 356 -4.72 6.64 -30.78
N THR A 357 -4.77 6.88 -29.46
CA THR A 357 -4.11 8.04 -28.81
C THR A 357 -2.58 7.99 -28.82
N LEU A 358 -1.97 6.87 -29.23
CA LEU A 358 -0.52 6.66 -29.35
C LEU A 358 0.01 6.81 -30.78
N SER A 359 -0.78 7.34 -31.72
CA SER A 359 -0.31 7.66 -33.07
C SER A 359 0.07 9.15 -33.22
N ILE A 360 1.27 9.51 -32.74
CA ILE A 360 1.89 10.79 -33.12
C ILE A 360 2.46 10.63 -34.54
N GLN A 361 1.68 11.00 -35.57
CA GLN A 361 2.22 11.21 -36.90
C GLN A 361 3.03 12.52 -36.94
N VAL A 362 4.35 12.41 -36.86
CA VAL A 362 5.25 13.51 -37.24
C VAL A 362 5.25 13.63 -38.76
N ARG A 363 4.41 14.51 -39.31
CA ARG A 363 4.54 15.01 -40.69
C ARG A 363 5.44 16.25 -40.68
N ALA A 364 6.68 16.09 -41.11
CA ALA A 364 7.53 17.21 -41.47
C ALA A 364 7.11 17.74 -42.85
N SER A 365 6.40 18.86 -42.90
CA SER A 365 6.20 19.63 -44.13
C SER A 365 7.41 20.54 -44.36
N GLY A 366 8.28 20.15 -45.28
CA GLY A 366 9.39 20.98 -45.75
C GLY A 366 8.87 22.13 -46.62
N GLY A 367 8.79 23.34 -46.03
CA GLY A 367 8.70 24.59 -46.77
C GLY A 367 10.10 25.13 -47.03
N ALA A 368 10.45 25.26 -48.30
CA ALA A 368 11.73 25.76 -48.76
C ALA A 368 12.10 27.13 -48.15
N GLY A 369 13.31 27.24 -47.60
CA GLY A 369 13.85 28.49 -47.08
C GLY A 369 15.27 28.32 -46.56
N ASN A 370 16.23 28.64 -47.42
CA ASN A 370 17.68 28.68 -47.21
C ASN A 370 18.14 29.01 -45.77
N GLY A 371 18.90 28.10 -45.15
CA GLY A 371 19.67 28.39 -43.94
C GLY A 371 20.11 27.11 -43.22
N GLY A 372 21.38 26.72 -43.39
CA GLY A 372 21.94 25.46 -42.90
C GLY A 372 21.75 25.21 -41.39
N GLY A 373 21.11 24.09 -41.07
CA GLY A 373 20.89 23.60 -39.71
C GLY A 373 21.88 22.48 -39.31
N MET A 374 22.23 22.46 -38.03
CA MET A 374 23.27 21.65 -37.36
C MET A 374 23.18 20.12 -37.50
N ILE A 375 22.21 19.55 -38.21
CA ILE A 375 22.01 18.10 -38.31
C ILE A 375 22.94 17.47 -39.37
N SER A 376 23.36 18.21 -40.40
CA SER A 376 24.34 17.72 -41.40
C SER A 376 25.79 17.63 -40.91
N ARG A 377 26.06 17.90 -39.62
CA ARG A 377 27.40 17.73 -39.01
C ARG A 377 27.52 16.48 -38.13
N LEU A 378 26.42 15.78 -37.85
CA LEU A 378 26.41 14.61 -36.96
C LEU A 378 26.49 13.27 -37.71
N PHE A 379 26.33 13.28 -39.04
CA PHE A 379 26.47 12.10 -39.88
C PHE A 379 27.41 12.45 -41.04
N GLY A 380 28.69 12.17 -40.82
CA GLY A 380 29.74 12.39 -41.81
C GLY A 380 29.47 11.59 -43.08
N ALA A 381 29.78 12.24 -44.20
CA ALA A 381 29.87 11.64 -45.51
C ALA A 381 31.01 10.61 -45.56
N HIS A 382 30.74 9.45 -46.15
CA HIS A 382 31.74 8.70 -46.88
C HIS A 382 31.09 8.05 -48.13
N ASP A 383 31.61 8.47 -49.27
CA ASP A 383 31.43 7.91 -50.61
C ASP A 383 32.19 6.57 -50.77
N ASP A 384 31.56 5.70 -51.54
CA ASP A 384 32.08 4.82 -52.60
C ASP A 384 33.23 3.83 -52.35
N GLY A 385 32.87 2.54 -52.36
CA GLY A 385 33.78 1.41 -52.57
C GLY A 385 33.06 0.06 -52.51
N GLU A 386 32.62 -0.47 -53.65
CA GLU A 386 32.10 -1.85 -53.84
C GLU A 386 33.26 -2.89 -53.89
N PRO A 387 33.03 -4.23 -53.88
CA PRO A 387 32.56 -5.15 -52.82
C PRO A 387 33.58 -6.29 -52.54
N PRO A 388 33.22 -7.37 -51.80
CA PRO A 388 33.04 -8.66 -52.50
C PRO A 388 31.87 -9.53 -51.95
N PRO A 389 31.45 -10.58 -52.70
CA PRO A 389 30.27 -11.37 -52.39
C PRO A 389 30.54 -12.44 -51.31
N ILE A 390 29.57 -12.71 -50.46
CA ILE A 390 29.62 -13.82 -49.48
C ILE A 390 28.46 -14.77 -49.73
N GLU A 391 28.82 -16.05 -49.80
CA GLU A 391 28.06 -17.25 -50.15
C GLU A 391 26.89 -17.59 -49.20
N PRO A 392 25.91 -18.39 -49.65
CA PRO A 392 24.79 -18.83 -48.83
C PRO A 392 25.21 -19.88 -47.80
N THR A 393 25.04 -19.58 -46.52
CA THR A 393 25.22 -20.54 -45.43
C THR A 393 23.98 -21.44 -45.28
N THR A 394 24.24 -22.74 -45.20
CA THR A 394 23.30 -23.82 -44.91
C THR A 394 22.71 -23.74 -43.49
N PRO A 395 21.50 -24.28 -43.26
CA PRO A 395 20.89 -24.30 -41.92
C PRO A 395 21.57 -25.33 -41.01
N PRO A 396 21.75 -25.04 -39.70
CA PRO A 396 22.29 -26.00 -38.76
C PRO A 396 21.26 -27.09 -38.39
N THR A 397 21.74 -28.33 -38.45
CA THR A 397 21.08 -29.56 -38.01
C THR A 397 20.92 -29.57 -36.49
N ASN A 398 19.71 -29.92 -36.02
CA ASN A 398 19.40 -30.24 -34.62
C ASN A 398 20.26 -31.39 -34.10
N PRO A 399 20.72 -31.31 -32.84
CA PRO A 399 20.85 -32.47 -31.99
C PRO A 399 19.71 -32.52 -30.96
N THR A 400 18.95 -33.61 -31.03
CA THR A 400 18.02 -34.12 -30.03
C THR A 400 18.70 -34.21 -28.65
N PRO A 401 18.10 -33.68 -27.57
CA PRO A 401 18.45 -34.11 -26.21
C PRO A 401 17.64 -35.36 -25.84
N GLU A 402 18.39 -36.40 -25.46
CA GLU A 402 17.92 -37.63 -24.86
C GLU A 402 17.11 -37.35 -23.59
N ALA A 403 16.03 -38.12 -23.41
CA ALA A 403 15.17 -38.07 -22.25
C ALA A 403 15.84 -38.77 -21.07
N ASP A 404 16.08 -38.05 -19.99
CA ASP A 404 16.38 -38.65 -18.69
C ASP A 404 15.12 -39.31 -18.11
N PRO A 405 15.22 -40.54 -17.58
CA PRO A 405 14.10 -41.26 -17.01
C PRO A 405 13.67 -40.64 -15.66
N ILE A 406 12.38 -40.35 -15.56
CA ILE A 406 11.66 -40.00 -14.33
C ILE A 406 11.84 -41.16 -13.34
N ILE A 407 12.44 -40.86 -12.19
CA ILE A 407 12.51 -41.77 -11.05
C ILE A 407 11.23 -41.57 -10.24
N ASP A 408 10.37 -42.59 -10.26
CA ASP A 408 9.19 -42.70 -9.38
C ASP A 408 9.65 -42.89 -7.94
N ALA A 409 9.22 -41.98 -7.06
CA ALA A 409 9.40 -42.11 -5.62
C ALA A 409 8.23 -42.94 -5.06
N GLU A 410 8.54 -44.17 -4.65
CA GLU A 410 7.66 -45.10 -3.96
C GLU A 410 7.36 -44.59 -2.53
N VAL A 411 6.07 -44.43 -2.24
CA VAL A 411 5.56 -44.18 -0.88
C VAL A 411 5.53 -45.52 -0.16
N VAL A 412 6.37 -45.67 0.85
CA VAL A 412 6.29 -46.78 1.80
C VAL A 412 5.39 -46.36 2.95
N ASP A 413 4.20 -46.98 3.01
CA ASP A 413 3.35 -47.02 4.19
C ASP A 413 3.94 -48.03 5.17
N ASP A 414 4.40 -47.57 6.34
CA ASP A 414 4.69 -48.45 7.47
C ASP A 414 3.46 -48.50 8.40
N GLU A 415 2.68 -49.57 8.26
CA GLU A 415 1.73 -50.05 9.26
C GLU A 415 2.45 -50.89 10.34
N GLU A 416 2.07 -50.60 11.59
CA GLU A 416 2.10 -51.43 12.81
C GLU A 416 3.43 -51.85 13.48
N LYS A 417 3.65 -51.30 14.69
CA LYS A 417 3.46 -52.05 15.95
C LYS A 417 3.38 -51.19 17.21
#